data_AF-A0AAF0IHI9-F1
#
_entry.id   AF-A0AAF0IHI9-F1
#
_cell.length_a   1.000
_cell.length_b   1.000
_cell.length_c   1.000
_cell.angle_alpha   90.00
_cell.angle_beta   90.00
_cell.angle_gamma   90.00
#
_symmetry.space_group_name_H-M   'P 1'
#
loop_
_entity.id
_entity.type
_entity.pdbx_description
1 polymer ?
#
loop_
_entity_poly.entity_id
_entity_poly.type
_entity_poly.pdbx_seq_one_letter_code
_entity_poly.pdbx_strand_id
1 'polypeptide(L)'
;MAIESEIQRKLFASPVRWIETQDAILSSETCERIIEIAPSSILKGMFKRTIDTSYKTQEYTLLSPRQLLSSETDTKNIYYEHEAVALQHEAPIGAHFIKIVEPSQPSPGSPTVEEIDDQAVRAQDLVIAIASRALKKSASEIDIMKSIKGLAGG
;
A
#
# COMPACT_ATOMS: atom_id res chain seq x y z
N MET A 1 -18.07 6.41 -38.29
CA MET A 1 -16.87 6.67 -39.11
C MET A 1 -16.67 8.15 -39.48
N ALA A 2 -17.56 8.83 -40.23
CA ALA A 2 -17.34 10.24 -40.60
C ALA A 2 -17.37 11.20 -39.38
N ILE A 3 -18.37 11.05 -38.51
CA ILE A 3 -18.58 11.90 -37.31
C ILE A 3 -17.43 11.77 -36.30
N GLU A 4 -16.93 10.56 -36.03
CA GLU A 4 -15.82 10.32 -35.09
C GLU A 4 -14.54 11.01 -35.56
N SER A 5 -14.24 10.93 -36.87
CA SER A 5 -13.07 11.60 -37.45
C SER A 5 -13.16 13.12 -37.36
N GLU A 6 -14.37 13.68 -37.38
CA GLU A 6 -14.60 15.11 -37.25
C GLU A 6 -14.45 15.56 -35.79
N ILE A 7 -14.96 14.76 -34.84
CA ILE A 7 -14.77 14.99 -33.40
C ILE A 7 -13.29 14.98 -33.04
N GLN A 8 -12.51 13.99 -33.48
CA GLN A 8 -11.07 13.92 -33.20
C GLN A 8 -10.30 15.13 -33.74
N ARG A 9 -10.62 15.57 -34.98
CA ARG A 9 -9.99 16.78 -35.55
C ARG A 9 -10.35 18.04 -34.77
N LYS A 10 -11.62 18.20 -34.38
CA LYS A 10 -12.06 19.34 -33.58
C LYS A 10 -11.43 19.33 -32.19
N LEU A 11 -11.26 18.17 -31.56
CA LEU A 11 -10.59 18.03 -30.26
C LEU A 11 -9.12 18.44 -30.32
N PHE A 12 -8.40 18.16 -31.41
CA PHE A 12 -6.99 18.55 -31.55
C PHE A 12 -6.78 20.07 -31.49
N ALA A 13 -7.72 20.86 -32.01
CA ALA A 13 -7.60 22.31 -32.14
C ALA A 13 -8.50 23.11 -31.17
N SER A 14 -9.22 22.44 -30.26
CA SER A 14 -10.12 23.08 -29.30
C SER A 14 -9.61 22.88 -27.87
N PRO A 15 -9.85 23.82 -26.95
CA PRO A 15 -9.50 23.64 -25.55
C PRO A 15 -10.27 22.47 -24.92
N VAL A 16 -9.59 21.72 -24.05
CA VAL A 16 -10.19 20.60 -23.33
C VAL A 16 -11.07 21.14 -22.19
N ARG A 17 -12.36 20.84 -22.26
CA ARG A 17 -13.39 21.23 -21.27
C ARG A 17 -13.45 20.25 -20.10
N TRP A 18 -12.34 20.15 -19.36
CA TRP A 18 -12.16 19.12 -18.34
C TRP A 18 -12.97 19.34 -17.07
N ILE A 19 -13.32 20.59 -16.74
CA ILE A 19 -14.17 20.89 -15.58
C ILE A 19 -15.59 20.38 -15.85
N GLU A 20 -16.15 20.72 -17.01
CA GLU A 20 -17.49 20.30 -17.40
C GLU A 20 -17.59 18.79 -17.59
N THR A 21 -16.49 18.15 -18.01
CA THR A 21 -16.41 16.69 -18.09
C THR A 21 -16.49 16.06 -16.70
N GLN A 22 -15.77 16.61 -15.71
CA GLN A 22 -15.86 16.15 -14.33
C GLN A 22 -17.27 16.37 -13.77
N ASP A 23 -17.89 17.52 -14.02
CA ASP A 23 -19.25 17.81 -13.58
C ASP A 23 -20.27 16.83 -14.19
N ALA A 24 -20.15 16.53 -15.48
CA ALA A 24 -21.02 15.55 -16.13
C ALA A 24 -20.90 14.14 -15.53
N ILE A 25 -19.71 13.76 -15.06
CA ILE A 25 -19.47 12.46 -14.41
C ILE A 25 -19.97 12.46 -12.96
N LEU A 26 -19.65 13.50 -12.18
CA LEU A 26 -19.96 13.58 -10.75
C LEU A 26 -21.44 13.88 -10.47
N SER A 27 -22.10 14.59 -11.38
CA SER A 27 -23.55 14.85 -11.29
C SER A 27 -24.38 13.56 -11.43
N SER A 28 -23.84 12.50 -12.06
CA SER A 28 -24.51 11.21 -12.12
C SER A 28 -24.41 10.49 -10.77
N GLU A 29 -25.54 10.21 -10.13
CA GLU A 29 -25.60 9.45 -8.88
C GLU A 29 -25.21 7.97 -9.06
N THR A 30 -25.23 7.46 -10.30
CA THR A 30 -24.96 6.05 -10.61
C THR A 30 -23.47 5.72 -10.76
N CYS A 31 -22.61 6.73 -10.92
CA CYS A 31 -21.19 6.50 -11.08
C CYS A 31 -20.53 6.31 -9.71
N GLU A 32 -20.38 5.07 -9.27
CA GLU A 32 -19.79 4.73 -7.96
C GLU A 32 -18.27 4.57 -8.00
N ARG A 33 -17.72 4.15 -9.14
CA ARG A 33 -16.27 3.87 -9.30
C ARG A 33 -15.72 4.62 -10.50
N ILE A 34 -14.73 5.48 -10.26
CA ILE A 34 -14.01 6.22 -11.29
C ILE A 34 -12.58 5.69 -11.29
N ILE A 35 -12.17 5.09 -12.42
CA ILE A 35 -10.88 4.42 -12.56
C ILE A 35 -10.05 5.17 -13.61
N GLU A 36 -8.93 5.76 -13.17
CA GLU A 36 -7.93 6.36 -14.06
C GLU A 36 -7.01 5.28 -14.63
N ILE A 37 -6.88 5.26 -15.96
CA ILE A 37 -5.93 4.41 -16.69
C ILE A 37 -4.79 5.28 -17.20
N ALA A 38 -3.71 5.36 -16.43
CA ALA A 38 -2.55 6.18 -16.73
C ALA A 38 -1.32 5.69 -15.94
N PRO A 39 -0.10 6.06 -16.36
CA PRO A 39 1.12 5.79 -15.60
C PRO A 39 1.28 6.66 -14.35
N SER A 40 0.35 7.60 -14.11
CA SER A 40 0.34 8.50 -12.94
C SER A 40 -1.10 8.71 -12.47
N SER A 41 -1.30 9.08 -11.21
CA SER A 41 -2.64 9.28 -10.63
C SER A 41 -3.15 10.74 -10.70
N ILE A 42 -2.93 11.44 -11.81
CA ILE A 42 -3.19 12.88 -11.92
C ILE A 42 -4.69 13.16 -11.97
N LEU A 43 -5.44 12.45 -12.81
CA LEU A 43 -6.88 12.67 -12.98
C LEU A 43 -7.65 12.27 -11.72
N LYS A 44 -7.25 11.17 -11.06
CA LYS A 44 -7.73 10.79 -9.72
C LYS A 44 -7.58 11.95 -8.73
N GLY A 45 -6.42 12.62 -8.74
CA GLY A 45 -6.17 13.79 -7.90
C GLY A 45 -7.05 15.00 -8.26
N MET A 46 -7.32 15.22 -9.54
CA MET A 46 -8.24 16.28 -9.99
C MET A 46 -9.67 16.01 -9.51
N PHE A 47 -10.19 14.80 -9.73
CA PHE A 47 -11.52 14.41 -9.25
C PHE A 47 -11.65 14.59 -7.74
N LYS A 48 -10.63 14.17 -6.96
CA LYS A 48 -10.63 14.35 -5.51
C LYS A 48 -10.81 15.82 -5.11
N ARG A 49 -10.05 16.74 -5.73
CA ARG A 49 -10.17 18.18 -5.45
C ARG A 49 -11.53 18.74 -5.83
N THR A 50 -12.09 18.33 -6.98
CA THR A 50 -13.41 18.76 -7.43
C THR A 50 -14.50 18.29 -6.46
N ILE A 51 -14.39 17.04 -5.99
CA ILE A 51 -15.28 16.50 -4.96
C ILE A 51 -15.18 17.31 -3.67
N ASP A 52 -13.97 17.51 -3.15
CA ASP A 52 -13.73 18.21 -1.89
C ASP A 52 -14.23 19.68 -1.93
N THR A 53 -14.22 20.30 -3.11
CA THR A 53 -14.60 21.71 -3.31
C THR A 53 -16.10 21.89 -3.53
N SER A 54 -16.70 21.10 -4.43
CA SER A 54 -18.03 21.40 -4.98
C SER A 54 -19.06 20.29 -4.75
N TYR A 55 -18.64 19.03 -4.62
CA TYR A 55 -19.56 17.88 -4.50
C TYR A 55 -19.57 17.26 -3.09
N LYS A 56 -18.85 17.84 -2.13
CA LYS A 56 -18.67 17.29 -0.79
C LYS A 56 -20.00 16.96 -0.10
N THR A 57 -21.00 17.83 -0.21
CA THR A 57 -22.34 17.58 0.37
C THR A 57 -23.07 16.44 -0.33
N GLN A 58 -22.98 16.37 -1.67
CA GLN A 58 -23.61 15.31 -2.46
C GLN A 58 -23.01 13.93 -2.13
N GLU A 59 -21.68 13.85 -1.94
CA GLU A 59 -21.03 12.60 -1.57
C GLU A 59 -21.54 12.01 -0.26
N TYR A 60 -21.94 12.85 0.71
CA TYR A 60 -22.54 12.37 1.96
C TYR A 60 -23.99 11.88 1.81
N THR A 61 -24.67 12.24 0.73
CA THR A 61 -26.04 11.78 0.46
C THR A 61 -26.10 10.43 -0.29
N LEU A 62 -24.99 10.02 -0.89
CA LEU A 62 -24.91 8.73 -1.58
C LEU A 62 -24.95 7.58 -0.58
N LEU A 63 -25.53 6.45 -1.00
CA LEU A 63 -25.57 5.23 -0.19
C LEU A 63 -24.17 4.69 0.12
N SER A 64 -23.24 4.87 -0.81
CA SER A 64 -21.83 4.54 -0.66
C SER A 64 -20.98 5.68 -1.24
N PRO A 65 -19.85 6.05 -0.60
CA PRO A 65 -18.95 7.05 -1.16
C PRO A 65 -18.33 6.54 -2.47
N ARG A 66 -18.12 7.44 -3.42
CA ARG A 66 -17.44 7.11 -4.68
C ARG A 66 -16.01 6.64 -4.44
N GLN A 67 -15.62 5.60 -5.17
CA GLN A 67 -14.25 5.11 -5.20
C GLN A 67 -13.49 5.77 -6.35
N LEU A 68 -12.47 6.55 -6.01
CA LEU A 68 -11.49 7.06 -6.95
C LEU A 68 -10.27 6.13 -6.99
N LEU A 69 -10.05 5.46 -8.11
CA LEU A 69 -9.00 4.46 -8.29
C LEU A 69 -8.06 4.86 -9.43
N SER A 70 -6.81 4.41 -9.37
CA SER A 70 -5.81 4.57 -10.43
C SER A 70 -5.13 3.23 -10.71
N SER A 71 -4.90 2.94 -12.00
CA SER A 71 -4.21 1.72 -12.45
C SER A 71 -2.80 1.54 -11.90
N GLU A 72 -2.14 2.63 -11.50
CA GLU A 72 -0.78 2.59 -10.95
C GLU A 72 -0.76 2.17 -9.48
N THR A 73 -1.73 2.63 -8.69
CA THR A 73 -1.69 2.53 -7.22
C THR A 73 -2.70 1.54 -6.65
N ASP A 74 -3.85 1.35 -7.31
CA ASP A 74 -4.98 0.59 -6.78
C ASP A 74 -5.22 -0.73 -7.54
N THR A 75 -4.17 -1.29 -8.15
CA THR A 75 -4.20 -2.48 -9.01
C THR A 75 -4.97 -3.65 -8.39
N LYS A 76 -4.67 -3.99 -7.12
CA LYS A 76 -5.36 -5.08 -6.41
C LYS A 76 -6.88 -4.86 -6.30
N ASN A 77 -7.30 -3.62 -6.06
CA ASN A 77 -8.72 -3.26 -5.94
C ASN A 77 -9.42 -3.30 -7.31
N ILE A 78 -8.71 -2.91 -8.37
CA ILE A 78 -9.20 -2.97 -9.75
C ILE A 78 -9.35 -4.42 -10.24
N TYR A 79 -8.40 -5.30 -9.90
CA TYR A 79 -8.42 -6.72 -10.27
C TYR A 79 -9.21 -7.62 -9.30
N TYR A 80 -9.82 -7.05 -8.25
CA TYR A 80 -10.52 -7.80 -7.21
C TYR A 80 -9.67 -8.90 -6.54
N GLU A 81 -8.37 -8.66 -6.47
CA GLU A 81 -7.41 -9.49 -5.76
C GLU A 81 -7.47 -9.14 -4.28
N HIS A 82 -8.57 -9.49 -3.65
CA HIS A 82 -8.69 -9.46 -2.21
C HIS A 82 -8.05 -10.72 -1.67
N GLU A 83 -7.04 -10.59 -0.80
CA GLU A 83 -6.70 -11.70 0.09
C GLU A 83 -7.99 -12.08 0.80
N ALA A 84 -8.32 -13.37 0.84
CA ALA A 84 -9.50 -13.85 1.52
C ALA A 84 -9.38 -13.50 3.01
N VAL A 85 -9.82 -12.28 3.37
CA VAL A 85 -10.22 -11.96 4.73
C VAL A 85 -11.32 -12.95 4.96
N ALA A 86 -11.02 -13.99 5.74
CA ALA A 86 -12.00 -14.94 6.20
C ALA A 86 -13.15 -14.10 6.72
N LEU A 87 -14.24 -14.06 5.93
CA LEU A 87 -15.50 -13.55 6.40
C LEU A 87 -15.77 -14.44 7.60
N GLN A 88 -15.57 -13.90 8.80
CA GLN A 88 -16.13 -14.44 10.00
C GLN A 88 -17.64 -14.30 9.80
N HIS A 89 -18.21 -15.22 9.03
CA HIS A 89 -19.58 -15.61 9.16
C HIS A 89 -19.72 -15.89 10.65
N GLU A 90 -20.53 -15.09 11.33
CA GLU A 90 -21.13 -15.48 12.60
C GLU A 90 -21.90 -16.78 12.33
N ALA A 91 -21.19 -17.90 12.46
CA ALA A 91 -21.79 -19.21 12.57
C ALA A 91 -22.45 -19.28 13.97
N PRO A 92 -23.67 -19.85 14.07
CA PRO A 92 -24.38 -19.90 15.33
C PRO A 92 -23.59 -20.76 16.33
N ILE A 93 -23.63 -20.30 17.59
CA ILE A 93 -23.10 -20.93 18.79
C ILE A 93 -23.53 -22.40 18.87
N GLY A 94 -22.58 -23.31 19.07
CA GLY A 94 -22.86 -24.60 19.70
C GLY A 94 -22.05 -25.79 19.20
N ALA A 95 -20.88 -26.02 19.82
CA ALA A 95 -20.47 -27.34 20.33
C ALA A 95 -19.06 -27.23 20.94
N HIS A 96 -18.99 -27.11 22.26
CA HIS A 96 -17.79 -27.34 23.03
C HIS A 96 -17.38 -28.81 22.90
N PHE A 97 -16.25 -29.09 22.25
CA PHE A 97 -15.55 -30.36 22.40
C PHE A 97 -14.44 -30.18 23.44
N ILE A 98 -14.69 -30.69 24.64
CA ILE A 98 -13.72 -30.77 25.73
C ILE A 98 -12.64 -31.79 25.32
N LYS A 99 -11.41 -31.32 25.12
CA LYS A 99 -10.23 -32.17 24.97
C LYS A 99 -9.71 -32.53 26.36
N ILE A 100 -9.78 -33.82 26.67
CA ILE A 100 -9.34 -34.43 27.93
C ILE A 100 -7.83 -34.21 28.11
N VAL A 101 -7.44 -33.69 29.29
CA VAL A 101 -6.06 -33.52 29.73
C VAL A 101 -5.58 -34.85 30.31
N GLU A 102 -4.47 -35.37 29.78
CA GLU A 102 -3.72 -36.49 30.33
C GLU A 102 -2.55 -35.95 31.18
N PRO A 103 -2.31 -36.45 32.41
CA PRO A 103 -1.32 -35.88 33.31
C PRO A 103 0.09 -36.40 33.02
N SER A 104 1.01 -35.50 32.69
CA SER A 104 2.44 -35.79 32.52
C SER A 104 3.16 -35.87 33.88
N GLN A 105 3.87 -36.97 34.14
CA GLN A 105 4.79 -37.13 35.28
C GLN A 105 6.05 -36.26 35.12
N PRO A 106 6.68 -35.81 36.24
CA PRO A 106 7.92 -35.04 36.20
C PRO A 106 9.14 -35.96 36.06
N SER A 107 9.95 -35.75 35.02
CA SER A 107 11.29 -36.35 34.87
C SER A 107 12.40 -35.36 35.28
N PRO A 108 13.54 -35.83 35.82
CA PRO A 108 14.52 -35.00 36.52
C PRO A 108 15.42 -34.20 35.57
N GLY A 109 15.90 -33.04 36.04
CA GLY A 109 16.66 -32.05 35.29
C GLY A 109 17.91 -32.58 34.60
N SER A 110 17.97 -32.33 33.29
CA SER A 110 19.20 -32.35 32.50
C SER A 110 19.59 -30.89 32.23
N PRO A 111 20.89 -30.53 32.20
CA PRO A 111 21.30 -29.16 31.87
C PRO A 111 20.74 -28.80 30.50
N THR A 112 19.92 -27.75 30.45
CA THR A 112 19.44 -27.14 29.22
C THR A 112 20.66 -26.67 28.42
N VAL A 113 21.01 -27.44 27.40
CA VAL A 113 21.89 -26.96 26.33
C VAL A 113 21.04 -25.97 25.54
N GLU A 114 21.28 -24.67 25.74
CA GLU A 114 20.67 -23.65 24.90
C GLU A 114 21.15 -23.87 23.46
N GLU A 115 20.22 -24.21 22.59
CA GLU A 115 20.46 -24.35 21.15
C GLU A 115 20.74 -22.94 20.59
N ILE A 116 22.01 -22.65 20.33
CA ILE A 116 22.44 -21.38 19.76
C ILE A 116 22.14 -21.45 18.25
N ASP A 117 21.24 -20.57 17.79
CA ASP A 117 20.90 -20.43 16.38
C ASP A 117 22.10 -19.85 15.60
N ASP A 118 22.54 -20.56 14.56
CA ASP A 118 23.63 -20.12 13.69
C ASP A 118 23.12 -19.08 12.69
N GLN A 119 23.51 -17.82 12.89
CA GLN A 119 23.19 -16.73 11.97
C GLN A 119 24.41 -16.34 11.13
N ALA A 120 24.23 -16.40 9.81
CA ALA A 120 25.21 -15.87 8.88
C ALA A 120 25.45 -14.36 9.11
N VAL A 121 26.72 -13.94 9.00
CA VAL A 121 27.11 -12.54 9.22
C VAL A 121 26.41 -11.63 8.21
N ARG A 122 25.74 -10.58 8.71
CA ARG A 122 25.05 -9.61 7.85
C ARG A 122 26.05 -8.73 7.13
N ALA A 123 25.74 -8.35 5.89
CA ALA A 123 26.60 -7.46 5.11
C ALA A 123 26.83 -6.11 5.81
N GLN A 124 25.85 -5.61 6.58
CA GLN A 124 25.96 -4.37 7.35
C GLN A 124 27.08 -4.45 8.39
N ASP A 125 27.16 -5.56 9.14
CA ASP A 125 28.16 -5.75 10.19
C ASP A 125 29.58 -5.82 9.61
N LEU A 126 29.74 -6.46 8.45
CA LEU A 126 31.01 -6.49 7.72
C LEU A 126 31.45 -5.09 7.29
N VAL A 127 30.54 -4.29 6.73
CA VAL A 127 30.84 -2.92 6.29
C VAL A 127 31.22 -2.04 7.48
N ILE A 128 30.50 -2.13 8.60
CA ILE A 128 30.82 -1.40 9.84
C ILE A 128 32.18 -1.83 10.39
N ALA A 129 32.48 -3.13 10.42
CA ALA A 129 33.76 -3.66 10.88
C ALA A 129 34.96 -3.19 10.02
N ILE A 130 34.79 -3.15 8.69
CA ILE A 130 35.83 -2.65 7.78
C ILE A 130 35.99 -1.13 7.93
N ALA A 131 34.89 -0.37 7.97
CA ALA A 131 34.92 1.08 8.08
C ALA A 131 35.50 1.55 9.42
N SER A 132 35.10 0.92 10.54
CA SER A 132 35.64 1.19 11.88
C SER A 132 37.15 0.95 11.93
N ARG A 133 37.62 -0.16 11.34
CA ARG A 133 39.05 -0.46 11.23
C ARG A 133 39.79 0.55 10.36
N ALA A 134 39.24 0.95 9.21
CA ALA A 134 39.87 1.90 8.30
C ALA A 134 39.97 3.32 8.90
N LEU A 135 38.93 3.76 9.61
CA LEU A 135 38.83 5.10 10.21
C LEU A 135 39.43 5.17 11.62
N LYS A 136 39.86 4.03 12.17
CA LYS A 136 40.36 3.89 13.57
C LYS A 136 39.35 4.40 14.60
N LYS A 137 38.07 4.18 14.33
CA LYS A 137 36.94 4.53 15.20
C LYS A 137 36.32 3.25 15.74
N SER A 138 35.61 3.34 16.87
CA SER A 138 34.85 2.18 17.34
C SER A 138 33.67 1.88 16.39
N ALA A 139 33.20 0.63 16.35
CA ALA A 139 32.05 0.25 15.53
C ALA A 139 30.80 1.08 15.85
N SER A 140 30.64 1.48 17.12
CA SER A 140 29.53 2.32 17.59
C SER A 140 29.60 3.78 17.10
N GLU A 141 30.77 4.25 16.67
CA GLU A 141 30.97 5.61 16.15
C GLU A 141 30.72 5.72 14.64
N ILE A 142 30.50 4.60 13.95
CA ILE A 142 30.20 4.58 12.52
C ILE A 142 28.70 4.82 12.31
N ASP A 143 28.39 6.01 11.80
CA ASP A 143 27.05 6.38 11.40
C ASP A 143 26.69 5.75 10.04
N ILE A 144 25.77 4.78 10.05
CA ILE A 144 25.35 3.99 8.88
C ILE A 144 24.63 4.86 7.84
N MET A 145 24.08 6.01 8.24
CA MET A 145 23.39 6.93 7.34
C MET A 145 24.35 7.83 6.56
N LYS A 146 25.63 7.90 6.96
CA LYS A 146 26.64 8.71 6.28
C LYS A 146 27.35 7.89 5.20
N SER A 147 27.65 8.56 4.09
CA SER A 147 28.54 7.99 3.08
C SER A 147 29.96 7.85 3.63
N ILE A 148 30.73 6.91 3.07
CA ILE A 148 32.14 6.68 3.44
C ILE A 148 32.97 7.97 3.28
N LYS A 149 32.74 8.74 2.21
CA LYS A 149 33.39 10.04 2.00
C LYS A 149 33.08 11.04 3.13
N GLY A 150 31.81 11.09 3.57
CA GLY A 150 31.40 11.93 4.70
C GLY A 150 32.01 11.50 6.03
N LEU A 151 32.24 10.19 6.22
CA LEU A 151 32.91 9.66 7.42
C LEU A 151 34.43 9.90 7.43
N ALA A 152 35.06 9.96 6.26
CA ALA A 152 36.49 10.16 6.07
C ALA A 152 36.94 11.63 6.12
N GLY A 153 36.01 12.58 6.06
CA GLY A 153 36.30 14.02 6.18
C GLY A 153 36.67 14.74 4.87
N GLY A 154 36.43 14.11 3.72
CA GLY A 154 36.72 14.68 2.39
C GLY A 154 37.81 13.94 1.64
#